data_AF-A0A2R5LAP0-F1
#
_entry.id   AF-A0A2R5LAP0-F1
#
_cell.length_a   1.000
_cell.length_b   1.000
_cell.length_c   1.000
_cell.angle_alpha   90.00
_cell.angle_beta   90.00
_cell.angle_gamma   90.00
#
_symmetry.space_group_name_H-M   'P 1'
#
loop_
_entity.id
_entity.type
_entity.pdbx_description
1 polymer ?
#
loop_
_entity_poly.entity_id
_entity_poly.type
_entity_poly.pdbx_seq_one_letter_code
_entity_poly.pdbx_strand_id
1 'polypeptide(L)'
;EKRRLKRLEKKEAKLGSLNPDKTQPKEREVKGSWDDVRGYLNINEHLTGPTPQGRHGPKTELECMVDAAIAEGDFEKAEILSDSLSNSQFAVKIADAFAAKRYAEELKVEKAREYIKKQKKLPWGFEAKERWEMKGNM
;
A
#
# COMPACT_ATOMS: atom_id res chain seq x y z
N GLU A 1 11.38 -46.50 20.37
CA GLU A 1 10.99 -45.19 20.96
C GLU A 1 12.06 -44.11 20.90
N LYS A 2 13.33 -44.39 21.21
CA LYS A 2 14.43 -43.41 21.24
C LYS A 2 14.61 -42.56 19.96
N ARG A 3 14.33 -43.11 18.77
CA ARG A 3 14.36 -42.39 17.48
C ARG A 3 13.21 -41.39 17.29
N ARG A 4 12.05 -41.62 17.91
CA ARG A 4 10.89 -40.71 17.87
C ARG A 4 11.15 -39.48 18.73
N LEU A 5 11.69 -39.69 19.94
CA LEU A 5 12.07 -38.61 20.86
C LEU A 5 13.12 -37.68 20.22
N LYS A 6 14.13 -38.25 19.57
CA LYS A 6 15.17 -37.47 18.87
C LYS A 6 14.65 -36.64 17.69
N ARG A 7 13.51 -37.04 17.08
CA ARG A 7 12.84 -36.26 16.02
C ARG A 7 11.97 -35.14 16.60
N LEU A 8 11.42 -35.34 17.79
CA LEU A 8 10.65 -34.31 18.51
C LEU A 8 11.57 -33.21 19.02
N GLU A 9 12.71 -33.54 19.65
CA GLU A 9 13.74 -32.56 20.05
C GLU A 9 14.23 -31.73 18.86
N LYS A 10 14.46 -32.36 17.71
CA LYS A 10 14.92 -31.66 16.50
C LYS A 10 13.85 -30.74 15.90
N LYS A 11 12.56 -31.04 16.13
CA LYS A 11 11.44 -30.17 15.76
C LYS A 11 11.30 -29.01 16.74
N GLU A 12 11.45 -29.24 18.03
CA GLU A 12 11.40 -28.21 19.07
C GLU A 12 12.57 -27.23 18.95
N ALA A 13 13.78 -27.71 18.70
CA ALA A 13 14.94 -26.85 18.42
C ALA A 13 14.75 -25.98 17.16
N LYS A 14 14.03 -26.49 16.16
CA LYS A 14 13.73 -25.77 14.91
C LYS A 14 12.57 -24.78 15.06
N LEU A 15 11.65 -25.02 16.00
CA LEU A 15 10.59 -24.08 16.40
C LEU A 15 11.12 -22.98 17.32
N GLY A 16 12.07 -23.30 18.21
CA GLY A 16 12.75 -22.33 19.07
C GLY A 16 13.66 -21.35 18.32
N SER A 17 14.17 -21.71 17.14
CA SER A 17 15.00 -20.81 16.31
C SER A 17 14.19 -19.83 15.44
N LEU A 18 12.85 -19.82 15.56
CA LEU A 18 11.94 -19.00 14.74
C LEU A 18 11.37 -17.78 15.45
N ASN A 19 11.82 -17.47 16.68
CA ASN A 19 11.50 -16.21 17.35
C ASN A 19 12.68 -15.24 17.33
N PRO A 20 12.79 -14.36 16.32
CA PRO A 20 13.52 -13.12 16.48
C PRO A 20 12.61 -12.13 17.19
N ASP A 21 12.43 -12.30 18.51
CA ASP A 21 11.76 -11.29 19.32
C ASP A 21 12.74 -10.15 19.63
N LYS A 22 12.88 -9.27 18.65
CA LYS A 22 13.33 -7.89 18.81
C LYS A 22 12.45 -7.01 17.93
N THR A 23 11.18 -6.95 18.29
CA THR A 23 10.25 -5.93 17.81
C THR A 23 10.61 -4.61 18.49
N GLN A 24 11.77 -4.06 18.15
CA GLN A 24 12.00 -2.64 18.41
C GLN A 24 11.08 -1.87 17.47
N PRO A 25 10.39 -0.82 17.94
CA PRO A 25 9.78 0.13 17.02
C PRO A 25 10.95 0.76 16.27
N LYS A 26 11.25 0.24 15.08
CA LYS A 26 12.01 1.01 14.10
C LYS A 26 11.13 2.22 13.84
N GLU A 27 11.43 3.31 14.54
CA GLU A 27 11.23 4.66 14.02
C GLU A 27 11.74 4.57 12.59
N ARG A 28 10.80 4.45 11.66
CA ARG A 28 11.12 4.41 10.23
C ARG A 28 11.73 5.77 10.00
N GLU A 29 13.06 5.85 9.93
CA GLU A 29 13.72 7.05 9.45
C GLU A 29 13.02 7.41 8.16
N VAL A 30 12.23 8.50 8.18
CA VAL A 30 11.48 8.98 7.02
C VAL A 30 12.49 9.65 6.09
N LYS A 31 13.48 8.87 5.63
CA LYS A 31 14.28 9.18 4.46
C LYS A 31 13.56 8.56 3.25
N GLY A 32 12.28 8.88 3.10
CA GLY A 32 11.62 8.67 1.83
C GLY A 32 12.24 9.69 0.88
N SER A 33 13.02 9.23 -0.10
CA SER A 33 13.46 10.14 -1.16
C SER A 33 12.22 10.74 -1.80
N TRP A 34 12.27 12.02 -2.15
CA TRP A 34 11.24 12.66 -2.98
C TRP A 34 10.94 11.82 -4.24
N ASP A 35 11.96 11.15 -4.77
CA ASP A 35 11.84 10.25 -5.92
C ASP A 35 10.83 9.11 -5.70
N ASP A 36 10.71 8.60 -4.47
CA ASP A 36 9.79 7.52 -4.16
C ASP A 36 8.33 7.96 -4.23
N VAL A 37 8.04 9.24 -3.96
CA VAL A 37 6.68 9.78 -3.88
C VAL A 37 6.28 10.44 -5.20
N ARG A 38 7.25 10.96 -5.94
CA ARG A 38 7.04 11.65 -7.22
C ARG A 38 6.25 10.80 -8.22
N GLY A 39 6.48 9.48 -8.25
CA GLY A 39 5.74 8.56 -9.11
C GLY A 39 4.25 8.40 -8.73
N TYR A 40 3.86 8.82 -7.52
CA TYR A 40 2.48 8.70 -7.02
C TYR A 40 1.64 9.97 -7.20
N LEU A 41 2.24 11.11 -7.60
CA LEU A 41 1.54 12.40 -7.72
C LEU A 41 0.39 12.39 -8.74
N ASN A 42 0.61 11.77 -9.90
CA ASN A 42 -0.35 11.81 -11.01
C ASN A 42 -1.07 10.47 -11.23
N ILE A 43 -0.95 9.51 -10.31
CA ILE A 43 -1.54 8.18 -10.50
C ILE A 43 -3.06 8.28 -10.70
N ASN A 44 -3.74 9.15 -9.97
CA ASN A 44 -5.21 9.25 -10.00
C ASN A 44 -5.74 10.27 -11.03
N GLU A 45 -4.88 10.92 -11.81
CA GLU A 45 -5.28 11.96 -12.76
C GLU A 45 -6.20 11.41 -13.87
N HIS A 46 -6.07 10.14 -14.21
CA HIS A 46 -6.95 9.48 -15.18
C HIS A 46 -8.40 9.29 -14.68
N LEU A 47 -8.64 9.40 -13.37
CA LEU A 47 -9.99 9.34 -12.77
C LEU A 47 -10.70 10.70 -12.87
N THR A 48 -9.92 11.79 -12.88
CA THR A 48 -10.40 13.14 -13.15
C THR A 48 -10.47 13.34 -14.65
N GLY A 49 -11.60 13.00 -15.26
CA GLY A 49 -11.81 13.22 -16.70
C GLY A 49 -11.71 14.71 -17.09
N PRO A 50 -11.80 15.03 -18.40
CA PRO A 50 -11.69 16.41 -18.91
C PRO A 50 -12.68 17.40 -18.29
N THR A 51 -13.77 16.89 -17.74
CA THR A 51 -14.76 17.66 -17.01
C THR A 51 -14.97 17.00 -15.65
N PRO A 52 -14.84 17.73 -14.54
CA PRO A 52 -15.14 17.18 -13.23
C PRO A 52 -16.61 16.75 -13.20
N GLN A 53 -16.83 15.44 -13.06
CA GLN A 53 -18.17 14.88 -13.04
C GLN A 53 -18.81 15.13 -11.68
N GLY A 54 -19.60 16.19 -11.59
CA GLY A 54 -20.47 16.48 -10.46
C GLY A 54 -19.86 17.40 -9.42
N ARG A 55 -20.44 18.60 -9.31
CA ARG A 55 -20.25 19.61 -8.26
C ARG A 55 -18.78 20.00 -8.03
N HIS A 56 -18.39 21.10 -8.66
CA HIS A 56 -17.53 22.04 -7.95
C HIS A 56 -18.18 22.28 -6.57
N GLY A 57 -17.42 22.04 -5.50
CA GLY A 57 -17.87 22.39 -4.16
C GLY A 57 -18.18 23.88 -4.07
N PRO A 58 -18.73 24.36 -2.94
CA PRO A 58 -18.71 25.79 -2.69
C PRO A 58 -17.28 26.31 -2.88
N LYS A 59 -17.15 27.47 -3.53
CA LYS A 59 -15.85 28.12 -3.75
C LYS A 59 -15.12 28.22 -2.41
N THR A 60 -13.82 27.94 -2.43
CA THR A 60 -12.99 28.13 -1.24
C THR A 60 -12.87 29.62 -0.92
N GLU A 61 -12.59 29.96 0.33
CA GLU A 61 -12.43 31.36 0.73
C GLU A 61 -11.34 32.07 -0.08
N LEU A 62 -10.23 31.37 -0.38
CA LEU A 62 -9.16 31.89 -1.23
C LEU A 62 -9.64 32.19 -2.67
N GLU A 63 -10.45 31.31 -3.26
CA GLU A 63 -11.04 31.56 -4.58
C GLU A 63 -11.96 32.79 -4.56
N CYS A 64 -12.77 32.96 -3.51
CA CYS A 64 -13.60 34.14 -3.33
C CYS A 64 -12.78 35.42 -3.16
N MET A 65 -11.64 35.37 -2.45
CA MET A 65 -10.73 36.50 -2.28
C MET A 65 -10.03 36.87 -3.60
N VAL A 66 -9.68 35.88 -4.42
CA VAL A 66 -9.15 36.11 -5.78
C VAL A 66 -10.20 36.84 -6.63
N ASP A 67 -11.44 36.36 -6.65
CA ASP A 67 -12.54 37.00 -7.38
C ASP A 67 -12.78 38.45 -6.91
N ALA A 68 -12.71 38.70 -5.59
CA ALA A 68 -12.86 40.03 -5.02
C ALA A 68 -11.72 40.97 -5.46
N ALA A 69 -10.46 40.52 -5.42
CA ALA A 69 -9.31 41.32 -5.84
C ALA A 69 -9.39 41.67 -7.34
N ILE A 70 -9.86 40.74 -8.18
CA ILE A 70 -10.10 40.99 -9.61
C ILE A 70 -11.21 42.01 -9.81
N ALA A 71 -12.31 41.94 -9.04
CA ALA A 71 -13.41 42.89 -9.12
C ALA A 71 -13.00 44.31 -8.67
N GLU A 72 -12.09 44.41 -7.70
CA GLU A 72 -11.49 45.68 -7.25
C GLU A 72 -10.44 46.22 -8.23
N GLY A 73 -9.95 45.40 -9.17
CA GLY A 73 -8.90 45.77 -10.13
C GLY A 73 -7.48 45.73 -9.57
N ASP A 74 -7.27 45.12 -8.40
CA ASP A 74 -5.97 44.94 -7.76
C ASP A 74 -5.34 43.61 -8.22
N PHE A 75 -4.68 43.66 -9.37
CA PHE A 75 -4.09 42.47 -10.00
C PHE A 75 -2.87 41.93 -9.27
N GLU A 76 -2.12 42.78 -8.58
CA GLU A 76 -0.92 42.37 -7.84
C GLU A 76 -1.30 41.48 -6.65
N LYS A 77 -2.39 41.84 -5.94
CA LYS A 77 -2.95 40.97 -4.89
C LYS A 77 -3.54 39.68 -5.46
N ALA A 78 -4.23 39.75 -6.61
CA ALA A 78 -4.81 38.56 -7.24
C ALA A 78 -3.73 37.54 -7.63
N GLU A 79 -2.57 37.99 -8.11
CA GLU A 79 -1.43 37.12 -8.47
C GLU A 79 -0.87 36.39 -7.24
N ILE A 80 -0.62 37.11 -6.14
CA ILE A 80 -0.12 36.52 -4.89
C ILE A 80 -1.10 35.48 -4.33
N LEU A 81 -2.40 35.79 -4.36
CA LEU A 81 -3.44 34.86 -3.91
C LEU A 81 -3.53 33.62 -4.81
N SER A 82 -3.36 33.79 -6.12
CA SER A 82 -3.33 32.68 -7.08
C SER A 82 -2.13 31.75 -6.84
N ASP A 83 -0.93 32.29 -6.62
CA ASP A 83 0.25 31.50 -6.29
C ASP A 83 0.07 30.72 -4.97
N SER A 84 -0.52 31.37 -3.97
CA SER A 84 -0.88 30.73 -2.70
C SER A 84 -1.87 29.57 -2.89
N LEU A 85 -2.92 29.79 -3.69
CA LEU A 85 -3.92 28.78 -4.02
C LEU A 85 -3.28 27.58 -4.73
N SER A 86 -2.40 27.83 -5.71
CA SER A 86 -1.66 26.80 -6.43
C SER A 86 -0.78 25.97 -5.49
N ASN A 87 -0.04 26.62 -4.59
CA ASN A 87 0.79 25.94 -3.59
C ASN A 87 -0.05 25.07 -2.64
N SER A 88 -1.22 25.55 -2.22
CA SER A 88 -2.15 24.78 -1.37
C SER A 88 -2.68 23.54 -2.09
N GLN A 89 -3.15 23.69 -3.33
CA GLN A 89 -3.60 22.57 -4.15
C GLN A 89 -2.48 21.56 -4.41
N PHE A 90 -1.24 22.02 -4.59
CA PHE A 90 -0.08 21.14 -4.74
C PHE A 90 0.24 20.38 -3.44
N ALA A 91 0.09 21.01 -2.27
CA ALA A 91 0.26 20.34 -0.99
C ALA A 91 -0.74 19.20 -0.79
N VAL A 92 -2.00 19.37 -1.23
CA VAL A 92 -3.01 18.29 -1.23
C VAL A 92 -2.56 17.13 -2.11
N LYS A 93 -2.07 17.39 -3.33
CA LYS A 93 -1.52 16.34 -4.23
C LYS A 93 -0.39 15.56 -3.58
N ILE A 94 0.49 16.23 -2.83
CA ILE A 94 1.57 15.55 -2.09
C ILE A 94 0.99 14.63 -1.02
N ALA A 95 0.01 15.09 -0.24
CA ALA A 95 -0.63 14.28 0.79
C ALA A 95 -1.31 13.03 0.19
N ASP A 96 -2.02 13.19 -0.94
CA ASP A 96 -2.65 12.10 -1.67
C ASP A 96 -1.62 11.10 -2.22
N ALA A 97 -0.48 11.58 -2.72
CA ALA A 97 0.61 10.72 -3.19
C ALA A 97 1.17 9.85 -2.05
N PHE A 98 1.34 10.40 -0.84
CA PHE A 98 1.73 9.61 0.33
C PHE A 98 0.67 8.57 0.71
N ALA A 99 -0.60 8.91 0.65
CA ALA A 99 -1.70 7.97 0.91
C ALA A 99 -1.70 6.82 -0.13
N ALA A 100 -1.53 7.14 -1.41
CA ALA A 100 -1.44 6.17 -2.49
C ALA A 100 -0.23 5.23 -2.33
N LYS A 101 0.93 5.76 -1.92
CA LYS A 101 2.11 4.95 -1.63
C LYS A 101 1.84 3.93 -0.51
N ARG A 102 1.27 4.38 0.61
CA ARG A 102 0.92 3.51 1.75
C ARG A 102 -0.03 2.40 1.32
N TYR A 103 -1.07 2.75 0.56
CA TYR A 103 -2.02 1.77 0.02
C TYR A 103 -1.34 0.75 -0.91
N ALA A 104 -0.42 1.17 -1.77
CA ALA A 104 0.32 0.28 -2.66
C ALA A 104 1.21 -0.72 -1.89
N GLU A 105 1.82 -0.28 -0.78
CA GLU A 105 2.59 -1.15 0.11
C GLU A 105 1.70 -2.17 0.82
N GLU A 106 0.57 -1.73 1.38
CA GLU A 106 -0.42 -2.61 2.01
C GLU A 106 -0.97 -3.66 1.05
N LEU A 107 -1.28 -3.25 -0.19
CA LEU A 107 -1.76 -4.15 -1.24
C LEU A 107 -0.73 -5.22 -1.60
N LYS A 108 0.58 -4.89 -1.62
CA LYS A 108 1.66 -5.88 -1.85
C LYS A 108 1.72 -6.90 -0.72
N VAL A 109 1.59 -6.45 0.53
CA VAL A 109 1.60 -7.32 1.71
C VAL A 109 0.39 -8.26 1.69
N GLU A 110 -0.81 -7.75 1.39
CA GLU A 110 -2.01 -8.59 1.35
C GLU A 110 -1.96 -9.60 0.20
N LYS A 111 -1.50 -9.20 -1.00
CA LYS A 111 -1.27 -10.15 -2.11
C LYS A 111 -0.27 -11.25 -1.74
N ALA A 112 0.80 -10.94 -1.01
CA ALA A 112 1.75 -11.94 -0.52
C ALA A 112 1.12 -12.90 0.49
N ARG A 113 0.29 -12.39 1.42
CA ARG A 113 -0.47 -13.21 2.38
C ARG A 113 -1.46 -14.13 1.66
N GLU A 114 -2.19 -13.61 0.68
CA GLU A 114 -3.11 -14.39 -0.14
C GLU A 114 -2.39 -15.48 -0.93
N TYR A 115 -1.24 -15.16 -1.52
CA TYR A 115 -0.41 -16.15 -2.22
C TYR A 115 -0.01 -17.30 -1.29
N ILE A 116 0.48 -16.99 -0.08
CA ILE A 116 0.84 -18.00 0.93
C ILE A 116 -0.39 -18.82 1.34
N LYS A 117 -1.56 -18.19 1.54
CA LYS A 117 -2.82 -18.88 1.85
C LYS A 117 -3.24 -19.82 0.71
N LYS A 118 -3.10 -19.39 -0.56
CA LYS A 118 -3.42 -20.21 -1.74
C LYS A 118 -2.48 -21.43 -1.85
N GLN A 119 -1.18 -21.25 -1.63
CA GLN A 119 -0.20 -22.36 -1.64
C GLN A 119 -0.50 -23.41 -0.56
N LYS A 120 -0.92 -23.00 0.65
CA LYS A 120 -1.30 -23.93 1.73
C LYS A 120 -2.58 -24.72 1.44
N LYS A 121 -3.42 -24.28 0.49
CA LYS A 121 -4.74 -24.86 0.19
C LYS A 121 -4.73 -25.94 -0.91
N LEU A 122 -3.58 -26.46 -1.35
CA LEU A 122 -3.51 -27.60 -2.27
C LEU A 122 -3.17 -28.92 -1.53
N PRO A 123 -4.15 -29.64 -0.94
CA PRO A 123 -3.98 -31.02 -0.51
C PRO A 123 -4.43 -32.03 -1.58
N TRP A 124 -4.76 -31.61 -2.81
CA TRP A 124 -5.29 -32.49 -3.86
C TRP A 124 -4.20 -33.18 -4.71
N GLY A 125 -2.97 -33.25 -4.22
CA GLY A 125 -2.02 -34.19 -4.80
C GLY A 125 -2.60 -35.59 -4.67
N PHE A 126 -3.03 -36.16 -5.79
CA PHE A 126 -3.23 -37.60 -5.94
C PHE A 126 -1.93 -38.25 -5.48
N GLU A 127 -1.87 -38.72 -4.23
CA GLU A 127 -0.93 -39.78 -3.89
C GLU A 127 -1.33 -40.91 -4.83
N ALA A 128 -0.56 -41.11 -5.90
CA ALA A 128 -0.59 -42.33 -6.66
C ALA A 128 -0.14 -43.42 -5.70
N LYS A 129 -1.06 -43.87 -4.84
CA LYS A 129 -0.92 -45.12 -4.14
C LYS A 129 -0.76 -46.12 -5.26
N GLU A 130 0.43 -46.67 -5.35
CA GLU A 130 0.79 -47.72 -6.27
C GLU A 130 -0.26 -48.83 -6.13
N ARG A 131 -1.28 -48.77 -7.00
CA ARG A 131 -2.43 -49.69 -7.00
C ARG A 131 -2.02 -51.14 -7.28
N TRP A 132 -0.75 -51.37 -7.60
CA TRP A 132 -0.17 -52.67 -7.88
C TRP A 132 0.38 -53.37 -6.62
N GLU A 133 0.64 -52.68 -5.51
CA GLU A 133 1.14 -53.33 -4.27
C GLU A 133 0.04 -53.98 -3.41
N MET A 134 -1.23 -53.57 -3.54
CA MET A 134 -2.34 -54.13 -2.73
C MET A 134 -3.11 -55.27 -3.42
N LYS A 135 -2.73 -55.66 -4.64
CA LYS A 135 -3.38 -56.73 -5.40
C LYS A 135 -2.44 -57.92 -5.66
N GLY A 136 -1.63 -58.25 -4.66
CA GLY A 136 -0.70 -59.37 -4.69
C GLY A 136 -0.63 -60.07 -3.34
N ASN A 137 -1.76 -60.56 -2.84
CA ASN A 137 -1.80 -61.55 -1.77
C ASN A 137 -2.78 -62.64 -2.23
N MET A 138 -2.28 -63.52 -3.09
CA MET A 138 -2.92 -64.75 -3.55
C MET A 138 -2.00 -65.91 -3.18
#